data_AF-A0A504U4H2-F1
#
_entry.id   AF-A0A504U4H2-F1
#
_cell.length_a   1.000
_cell.length_b   1.000
_cell.length_c   1.000
_cell.angle_alpha   90.00
_cell.angle_beta   90.00
_cell.angle_gamma   90.00
#
_symmetry.space_group_name_H-M   'P 1'
#
loop_
_entity.id
_entity.type
_entity.pdbx_description
1 polymer ?
#
loop_
_entity_poly.entity_id
_entity_poly.type
_entity_poly.pdbx_seq_one_letter_code
_entity_poly.pdbx_strand_id
1 'polypeptide(L)'
;MPARFNRIVSSGLAFGPACIALMLATAVLARNAEVESVYRQVASAEAKVAKALSAKDSKGLSRIGSELGKIIEAALQRRENGGSVSACDMAAHSLAFVAVSAADGLISKGEARKLLMDDAMAAASDFQKDMQACDKLAGKASGGHTSVGKALRAL
;
A
#
# COMPACT_ATOMS: atom_id res chain seq x y z
N MET A 1 13.16 -68.06 14.54
CA MET A 1 12.90 -67.33 13.26
C MET A 1 11.44 -66.89 13.27
N PRO A 2 11.04 -65.73 12.71
CA PRO A 2 11.36 -64.32 12.99
C PRO A 2 10.20 -63.62 13.77
N ALA A 3 10.45 -62.68 14.70
CA ALA A 3 10.57 -61.21 14.55
C ALA A 3 9.21 -60.49 14.32
N ARG A 4 8.75 -59.57 15.19
CA ARG A 4 8.88 -58.09 15.10
C ARG A 4 7.68 -57.48 15.86
N PHE A 5 7.62 -56.31 16.48
CA PHE A 5 8.48 -55.13 16.64
C PHE A 5 8.11 -54.48 18.00
N ASN A 6 9.12 -53.99 18.71
CA ASN A 6 9.01 -53.36 20.03
C ASN A 6 8.42 -51.94 19.91
N ARG A 7 7.26 -51.66 20.53
CA ARG A 7 6.68 -50.30 20.57
C ARG A 7 7.26 -49.58 21.78
N ILE A 8 8.35 -48.84 21.56
CA ILE A 8 8.98 -47.98 22.57
C ILE A 8 8.07 -46.76 22.78
N VAL A 9 7.49 -46.69 23.97
CA VAL A 9 6.81 -45.51 24.52
C VAL A 9 7.91 -44.56 25.00
N SER A 10 8.19 -43.52 24.23
CA SER A 10 9.00 -42.39 24.69
C SER A 10 8.07 -41.29 25.18
N SER A 11 7.79 -41.32 26.48
CA SER A 11 7.31 -40.18 27.25
C SER A 11 8.38 -39.09 27.30
N GLY A 12 7.97 -37.83 27.14
CA GLY A 12 8.65 -36.69 27.75
C GLY A 12 9.73 -36.00 26.92
N LEU A 13 9.33 -35.22 25.92
CA LEU A 13 10.05 -34.00 25.55
C LEU A 13 9.17 -32.81 25.92
N ALA A 14 9.55 -32.16 27.02
CA ALA A 14 9.03 -30.87 27.43
C ALA A 14 9.34 -29.83 26.35
N PHE A 15 8.37 -29.52 25.49
CA PHE A 15 8.39 -28.33 24.66
C PHE A 15 7.33 -27.38 25.19
N GLY A 16 7.80 -26.42 26.00
CA GLY A 16 6.97 -25.39 26.59
C GLY A 16 6.37 -24.43 25.54
N PRO A 17 5.56 -23.45 25.98
CA PRO A 17 4.87 -22.48 25.11
C PRO A 17 5.79 -21.55 24.29
N ALA A 18 7.11 -21.70 24.39
CA ALA A 18 8.09 -20.81 23.80
C ALA A 18 8.15 -20.84 22.25
N CYS A 19 7.63 -21.89 21.60
CA CYS A 19 7.65 -21.98 20.13
C CYS A 19 6.59 -21.11 19.44
N ILE A 20 5.55 -20.67 20.15
CA ILE A 20 4.51 -19.79 19.56
C ILE A 20 5.05 -18.35 19.43
N ALA A 21 5.95 -17.92 20.31
CA ALA A 21 6.56 -16.60 20.23
C ALA A 21 7.49 -16.43 19.02
N LEU A 22 8.18 -17.50 18.59
CA LEU A 22 9.11 -17.47 17.46
C LEU A 22 8.42 -17.41 16.09
N MET A 23 7.20 -17.93 15.97
CA MET A 23 6.38 -17.81 14.74
C MET A 23 5.70 -16.43 14.64
N LEU A 24 5.35 -15.79 15.76
CA LEU A 24 4.84 -14.41 15.73
C LEU A 24 5.93 -13.39 15.38
N ALA A 25 7.15 -13.58 15.88
CA ALA A 25 8.26 -12.65 15.63
C ALA A 25 8.67 -12.60 14.15
N THR A 26 8.67 -13.74 13.45
CA THR A 26 8.99 -13.81 12.01
C THR A 26 7.88 -13.21 11.14
N ALA A 27 6.61 -13.38 11.51
CA ALA A 27 5.48 -12.77 10.81
C ALA A 27 5.50 -11.23 10.91
N VAL A 28 5.90 -10.67 12.05
CA VAL A 28 6.02 -9.21 12.23
C VAL A 28 7.19 -8.65 11.41
N LEU A 29 8.34 -9.33 11.37
CA LEU A 29 9.49 -8.92 10.57
C LEU A 29 9.24 -8.99 9.05
N ALA A 30 8.55 -10.03 8.57
CA ALA A 30 8.18 -10.16 7.15
C ALA A 30 7.15 -9.09 6.73
N ARG A 31 6.17 -8.80 7.60
CA ARG A 31 5.24 -7.69 7.39
C ARG A 31 5.95 -6.34 7.32
N ASN A 32 6.97 -6.12 8.15
CA ASN A 32 7.72 -4.86 8.13
C ASN A 32 8.54 -4.65 6.84
N ALA A 33 9.15 -5.71 6.30
CA ALA A 33 9.88 -5.63 5.03
C ALA A 33 8.95 -5.34 3.83
N GLU A 34 7.78 -5.97 3.83
CA GLU A 34 6.76 -5.75 2.80
C GLU A 34 6.15 -4.35 2.91
N VAL A 35 5.79 -3.90 4.12
CA VAL A 35 5.30 -2.54 4.41
C VAL A 35 6.32 -1.48 4.00
N GLU A 36 7.62 -1.68 4.28
CA GLU A 36 8.65 -0.73 3.86
C GLU A 36 8.82 -0.68 2.32
N SER A 37 8.67 -1.83 1.65
CA SER A 37 8.74 -1.88 0.19
C SER A 37 7.56 -1.15 -0.48
N VAL A 38 6.34 -1.36 0.02
CA VAL A 38 5.13 -0.67 -0.45
C VAL A 38 5.25 0.81 -0.12
N TYR A 39 5.70 1.17 1.07
CA TYR A 39 5.96 2.56 1.45
C TYR A 39 6.88 3.28 0.46
N ARG A 40 8.04 2.70 0.14
CA ARG A 40 8.97 3.31 -0.83
C ARG A 40 8.35 3.45 -2.21
N GLN A 41 7.58 2.46 -2.64
CA GLN A 41 6.87 2.52 -3.93
C GLN A 41 5.85 3.66 -3.92
N VAL A 42 5.00 3.75 -2.90
CA VAL A 42 3.96 4.79 -2.77
C VAL A 42 4.58 6.18 -2.64
N ALA A 43 5.63 6.34 -1.83
CA ALA A 43 6.36 7.61 -1.71
C ALA A 43 7.04 8.03 -3.03
N SER A 44 7.64 7.07 -3.75
CA SER A 44 8.21 7.35 -5.08
C SER A 44 7.13 7.70 -6.11
N ALA A 45 5.98 7.04 -6.04
CA ALA A 45 4.83 7.31 -6.89
C ALA A 45 4.23 8.67 -6.58
N GLU A 46 4.17 9.09 -5.32
CA GLU A 46 3.72 10.43 -4.91
C GLU A 46 4.52 11.52 -5.65
N ALA A 47 5.85 11.41 -5.61
CA ALA A 47 6.73 12.36 -6.30
C ALA A 47 6.51 12.35 -7.83
N LYS A 48 6.28 11.17 -8.42
CA LYS A 48 5.96 11.04 -9.85
C LYS A 48 4.60 11.64 -10.20
N VAL A 49 3.57 11.40 -9.38
CA VAL A 49 2.21 11.97 -9.55
C VAL A 49 2.27 13.48 -9.43
N ALA A 50 2.90 14.02 -8.40
CA ALA A 50 3.06 15.47 -8.23
C ALA A 50 3.79 16.11 -9.43
N LYS A 51 4.84 15.44 -9.94
CA LYS A 51 5.57 15.89 -11.15
C LYS A 51 4.70 15.84 -12.40
N ALA A 52 3.96 14.75 -12.61
CA ALA A 52 3.09 14.58 -13.78
C ALA A 52 1.91 15.56 -13.76
N LEU A 53 1.31 15.80 -12.58
CA LEU A 53 0.32 16.86 -12.36
C LEU A 53 0.87 18.24 -12.72
N SER A 54 2.06 18.58 -12.22
CA SER A 54 2.70 19.86 -12.52
C SER A 54 3.00 20.02 -14.02
N ALA A 55 3.34 18.93 -14.70
CA ALA A 55 3.56 18.90 -16.14
C ALA A 55 2.27 18.78 -16.97
N LYS A 56 1.09 18.64 -16.34
CA LYS A 56 -0.20 18.34 -16.99
C LYS A 56 -0.14 17.10 -17.89
N ASP A 57 0.68 16.12 -17.52
CA ASP A 57 0.89 14.90 -18.30
C ASP A 57 -0.13 13.82 -17.92
N SER A 58 -1.29 13.85 -18.58
CA SER A 58 -2.36 12.87 -18.37
C SER A 58 -1.94 11.43 -18.72
N LYS A 59 -1.06 11.24 -19.72
CA LYS A 59 -0.52 9.92 -20.07
C LYS A 59 0.42 9.40 -18.99
N GLY A 60 1.28 10.27 -18.47
CA GLY A 60 2.14 9.98 -17.33
C GLY A 60 1.33 9.59 -16.09
N LEU A 61 0.27 10.33 -15.77
CA LEU A 61 -0.63 10.04 -14.66
C LEU A 61 -1.35 8.70 -14.81
N SER A 62 -1.92 8.41 -15.99
CA SER A 62 -2.58 7.12 -16.26
C SER A 62 -1.62 5.93 -16.12
N ARG A 63 -0.36 6.09 -16.57
CA ARG A 63 0.68 5.06 -16.40
C ARG A 63 1.03 4.83 -14.93
N ILE A 64 1.18 5.91 -14.15
CA ILE A 64 1.45 5.81 -12.71
C ILE A 64 0.25 5.16 -11.99
N GLY A 65 -0.98 5.55 -12.34
CA GLY A 65 -2.19 4.91 -11.82
C GLY A 65 -2.25 3.41 -12.12
N SER A 66 -1.83 3.00 -13.32
CA SER A 66 -1.73 1.58 -13.70
C SER A 66 -0.64 0.83 -12.92
N GLU A 67 0.50 1.46 -12.65
CA GLU A 67 1.56 0.88 -11.80
C GLU A 67 1.08 0.70 -10.36
N LEU A 68 0.40 1.71 -9.80
CA LEU A 68 -0.22 1.63 -8.48
C LEU A 68 -1.34 0.58 -8.42
N GLY A 69 -2.10 0.43 -9.51
CA GLY A 69 -3.13 -0.60 -9.67
C GLY A 69 -2.59 -2.02 -9.42
N LYS A 70 -1.39 -2.33 -9.92
CA LYS A 70 -0.74 -3.64 -9.68
C LYS A 70 -0.41 -3.89 -8.21
N ILE A 71 -0.02 -2.83 -7.48
CA ILE A 71 0.26 -2.90 -6.04
C ILE A 71 -1.04 -3.18 -5.28
N ILE A 72 -2.12 -2.51 -5.66
CA ILE A 72 -3.45 -2.70 -5.08
C ILE A 72 -3.98 -4.10 -5.38
N GLU A 73 -3.81 -4.58 -6.61
CA GLU A 73 -4.22 -5.93 -7.02
C GLU A 73 -3.46 -7.00 -6.22
N ALA A 74 -2.15 -6.83 -6.01
CA ALA A 74 -1.37 -7.68 -5.12
C ALA A 74 -1.83 -7.61 -3.65
N ALA A 75 -2.29 -6.43 -3.19
CA ALA A 75 -2.88 -6.28 -1.85
C ALA A 75 -4.27 -6.95 -1.73
N LEU A 76 -5.11 -6.83 -2.76
CA LEU A 76 -6.42 -7.48 -2.84
C LEU A 76 -6.27 -9.00 -2.87
N GLN A 77 -5.34 -9.53 -3.66
CA GLN A 77 -5.07 -10.96 -3.72
C GLN A 77 -4.55 -11.50 -2.37
N ARG A 78 -3.76 -10.71 -1.62
CA ARG A 78 -3.40 -11.04 -0.23
C ARG A 78 -4.62 -11.08 0.70
N ARG A 79 -5.55 -10.13 0.56
CA ARG A 79 -6.81 -10.11 1.31
C ARG A 79 -7.70 -11.32 1.00
N GLU A 80 -7.81 -11.69 -0.27
CA GLU A 80 -8.55 -12.88 -0.71
C GLU A 80 -7.96 -14.18 -0.14
N ASN A 81 -6.64 -14.23 0.01
CA ASN A 81 -5.93 -15.34 0.65
C ASN A 81 -5.98 -15.30 2.21
N GLY A 82 -6.83 -14.46 2.80
CA GLY A 82 -7.00 -14.35 4.26
C GLY A 82 -6.03 -13.37 4.95
N GLY A 83 -5.30 -12.57 4.18
CA GLY A 83 -4.45 -11.48 4.68
C GLY A 83 -5.23 -10.19 5.00
N SER A 84 -4.54 -9.19 5.53
CA SER A 84 -5.09 -7.86 5.85
C SER A 84 -4.51 -6.79 4.93
N VAL A 85 -5.36 -5.86 4.47
CA VAL A 85 -4.93 -4.64 3.77
C VAL A 85 -4.27 -3.69 4.77
N SER A 86 -3.04 -3.25 4.49
CA SER A 86 -2.31 -2.32 5.35
C SER A 86 -2.70 -0.87 5.06
N ALA A 87 -2.36 0.05 5.98
CA ALA A 87 -2.57 1.49 5.72
C ALA A 87 -1.75 1.99 4.51
N CYS A 88 -0.62 1.34 4.21
CA CYS A 88 0.18 1.67 3.03
C CYS A 88 -0.49 1.24 1.72
N ASP A 89 -1.24 0.14 1.74
CA ASP A 89 -2.05 -0.29 0.59
C ASP A 89 -3.24 0.66 0.38
N MET A 90 -3.84 1.17 1.47
CA MET A 90 -4.87 2.23 1.39
C MET A 90 -4.30 3.53 0.84
N ALA A 91 -3.10 3.93 1.25
CA ALA A 91 -2.41 5.08 0.68
C ALA A 91 -2.13 4.89 -0.83
N ALA A 92 -1.70 3.70 -1.25
CA ALA A 92 -1.54 3.37 -2.67
C ALA A 92 -2.86 3.54 -3.44
N HIS A 93 -3.98 3.10 -2.84
CA HIS A 93 -5.30 3.24 -3.43
C HIS A 93 -5.73 4.70 -3.59
N SER A 94 -5.61 5.50 -2.53
CA SER A 94 -5.95 6.93 -2.56
C SER A 94 -5.11 7.65 -3.62
N LEU A 95 -3.80 7.35 -3.71
CA LEU A 95 -2.92 7.93 -4.72
C LEU A 95 -3.27 7.50 -6.16
N ALA A 96 -3.64 6.22 -6.36
CA ALA A 96 -4.04 5.71 -7.67
C ALA A 96 -5.32 6.42 -8.15
N PHE A 97 -6.27 6.61 -7.25
CA PHE A 97 -7.51 7.34 -7.55
C PHE A 97 -7.20 8.79 -7.93
N VAL A 98 -6.32 9.48 -7.20
CA VAL A 98 -5.87 10.82 -7.59
C VAL A 98 -5.26 10.83 -8.99
N ALA A 99 -4.37 9.88 -9.29
CA ALA A 99 -3.70 9.82 -10.59
C ALA A 99 -4.70 9.63 -11.74
N VAL A 100 -5.67 8.73 -11.58
CA VAL A 100 -6.70 8.46 -12.60
C VAL A 100 -7.67 9.64 -12.73
N SER A 101 -8.25 10.12 -11.62
CA SER A 101 -9.19 11.24 -11.64
C SER A 101 -8.53 12.51 -12.18
N ALA A 102 -7.26 12.75 -11.87
CA ALA A 102 -6.52 13.86 -12.44
C ALA A 102 -6.21 13.67 -13.93
N ALA A 103 -5.83 12.46 -14.36
CA ALA A 103 -5.62 12.16 -15.77
C ALA A 103 -6.90 12.40 -16.59
N ASP A 104 -8.02 11.89 -16.10
CA ASP A 104 -9.33 12.04 -16.75
C ASP A 104 -9.81 13.48 -16.71
N GLY A 105 -9.62 14.19 -15.60
CA GLY A 105 -10.00 15.60 -15.50
C GLY A 105 -9.13 16.52 -16.38
N LEU A 106 -7.86 16.16 -16.65
CA LEU A 106 -7.02 16.89 -17.61
C LEU A 106 -7.47 16.70 -19.06
N ILE A 107 -8.06 15.55 -19.38
CA ILE A 107 -8.58 15.23 -20.72
C ILE A 107 -10.03 15.75 -20.89
N SER A 108 -10.77 15.84 -19.80
CA SER A 108 -12.17 16.28 -19.76
C SER A 108 -12.31 17.81 -19.84
N LYS A 109 -13.52 18.27 -20.19
CA LYS A 109 -13.88 19.71 -20.31
C LYS A 109 -15.19 19.99 -19.58
N GLY A 110 -15.38 21.24 -19.16
CA GLY A 110 -16.61 21.70 -18.51
C GLY A 110 -16.78 21.16 -17.08
N GLU A 111 -18.01 20.86 -16.68
CA GLU A 111 -18.35 20.42 -15.31
C GLU A 111 -17.71 19.07 -14.93
N ALA A 112 -17.54 18.16 -15.89
CA ALA A 112 -16.90 16.87 -15.65
C ALA A 112 -15.44 17.04 -15.20
N ARG A 113 -14.70 18.01 -15.77
CA ARG A 113 -13.35 18.34 -15.29
C ARG A 113 -13.38 18.82 -13.83
N LYS A 114 -14.35 19.66 -13.47
CA LYS A 114 -14.45 20.21 -12.12
C LYS A 114 -14.71 19.10 -11.10
N LEU A 115 -15.69 18.23 -11.38
CA LEU A 115 -16.00 17.09 -10.51
C LEU A 115 -14.80 16.15 -10.34
N LEU A 116 -14.13 15.79 -11.42
CA LEU A 116 -12.95 14.91 -11.37
C LEU A 116 -11.78 15.54 -10.60
N MET A 117 -11.59 16.85 -10.70
CA MET A 117 -10.56 17.58 -9.94
C MET A 117 -10.92 17.69 -8.45
N ASP A 118 -12.21 17.90 -8.13
CA ASP A 118 -12.70 17.93 -6.75
C ASP A 118 -12.55 16.54 -6.09
N ASP A 119 -12.90 15.48 -6.81
CA ASP A 119 -12.71 14.08 -6.40
C ASP A 119 -11.21 13.78 -6.18
N ALA A 120 -10.34 14.24 -7.08
CA ALA A 120 -8.90 14.13 -6.92
C ALA A 120 -8.40 14.90 -5.69
N MET A 121 -8.96 16.08 -5.37
CA MET A 121 -8.58 16.83 -4.17
C MET A 121 -9.03 16.15 -2.88
N ALA A 122 -10.23 15.56 -2.86
CA ALA A 122 -10.71 14.76 -1.74
C ALA A 122 -9.79 13.54 -1.51
N ALA A 123 -9.50 12.79 -2.57
CA ALA A 123 -8.61 11.63 -2.50
C ALA A 123 -7.16 11.99 -2.14
N ALA A 124 -6.67 13.16 -2.54
CA ALA A 124 -5.36 13.64 -2.10
C ALA A 124 -5.32 13.94 -0.60
N SER A 125 -6.44 14.37 -0.02
CA SER A 125 -6.56 14.61 1.42
C SER A 125 -6.61 13.29 2.20
N ASP A 126 -7.29 12.27 1.66
CA ASP A 126 -7.32 10.94 2.25
C ASP A 126 -5.97 10.23 2.10
N PHE A 127 -5.30 10.37 0.96
CA PHE A 127 -3.92 9.93 0.77
C PHE A 127 -2.98 10.48 1.85
N GLN A 128 -3.10 11.76 2.20
CA GLN A 128 -2.28 12.36 3.25
C GLN A 128 -2.52 11.68 4.61
N LYS A 129 -3.78 11.38 4.96
CA LYS A 129 -4.11 10.68 6.21
C LYS A 129 -3.61 9.24 6.19
N ASP A 130 -3.80 8.53 5.08
CA ASP A 130 -3.38 7.15 4.89
C ASP A 130 -1.86 7.02 4.92
N MET A 131 -1.14 7.96 4.31
CA MET A 131 0.33 8.01 4.38
C MET A 131 0.83 8.32 5.78
N GLN A 132 0.18 9.19 6.55
CA GLN A 132 0.55 9.39 7.95
C GLN A 132 0.35 8.14 8.80
N ALA A 133 -0.69 7.35 8.52
CA ALA A 133 -0.87 6.04 9.14
C ALA A 133 0.19 5.04 8.68
N CYS A 134 0.55 5.05 7.39
CA CYS A 134 1.61 4.23 6.82
C CYS A 134 2.99 4.58 7.38
N ASP A 135 3.32 5.87 7.57
CA ASP A 135 4.56 6.34 8.20
C ASP A 135 4.70 5.77 9.62
N LYS A 136 3.60 5.80 10.40
CA LYS A 136 3.56 5.23 11.75
C LYS A 136 3.81 3.72 11.74
N LEU A 137 3.24 3.00 10.77
CA LEU A 137 3.46 1.56 10.61
C LEU A 137 4.87 1.23 10.13
N ALA A 138 5.44 2.05 9.25
CA ALA A 138 6.78 1.88 8.69
C ALA A 138 7.90 2.41 9.62
N GLY A 139 7.55 2.98 10.79
CA GLY A 139 8.51 3.59 11.71
C GLY A 139 9.24 4.80 11.12
N LYS A 140 8.61 5.49 10.14
CA LYS A 140 9.16 6.69 9.50
C LYS A 140 8.62 7.95 10.17
N ALA A 141 9.39 9.03 10.06
CA ALA A 141 8.92 10.34 10.50
C ALA A 141 7.73 10.75 9.62
N SER A 142 6.61 11.11 10.26
CA SER A 142 5.38 11.54 9.59
C SER A 142 5.68 12.64 8.57
N GLY A 143 5.66 12.29 7.29
CA GLY A 143 5.89 13.21 6.19
C GLY A 143 4.67 14.10 5.97
N GLY A 144 4.87 15.31 5.44
CA GLY A 144 3.76 16.20 5.13
C GLY A 144 2.82 15.64 4.06
N HIS A 145 3.31 14.78 3.15
CA HIS A 145 2.56 14.14 2.05
C HIS A 145 1.54 15.05 1.32
N THR A 146 1.84 16.35 1.26
CA THR A 146 0.96 17.39 0.68
C THR A 146 1.31 17.71 -0.77
N SER A 147 2.31 17.03 -1.36
CA SER A 147 2.85 17.40 -2.67
C SER A 147 1.80 17.25 -3.77
N VAL A 148 1.02 16.18 -3.73
CA VAL A 148 -0.06 15.88 -4.66
C VAL A 148 -1.20 16.90 -4.52
N GLY A 149 -1.66 17.17 -3.30
CA GLY A 149 -2.70 18.17 -3.05
C GLY A 149 -2.28 19.59 -3.47
N LYS A 150 -1.00 19.95 -3.28
CA LYS A 150 -0.45 21.22 -3.78
C LYS A 150 -0.43 21.28 -5.30
N ALA A 151 -0.02 20.19 -5.96
CA ALA A 151 0.01 20.11 -7.41
C ALA A 151 -1.40 20.21 -8.02
N LEU A 152 -2.40 19.58 -7.41
CA LEU A 152 -3.80 19.69 -7.84
C LEU A 152 -4.35 21.12 -7.74
N ARG A 153 -4.07 21.84 -6.64
CA ARG A 153 -4.52 23.24 -6.49
C ARG A 153 -3.87 24.23 -7.47
N ALA A 154 -2.79 23.82 -8.14
CA ALA A 154 -2.11 24.64 -9.14
C ALA A 154 -2.69 24.48 -10.56
N LEU A 155 -3.70 23.62 -10.76
CA LEU A 155 -4.33 23.30 -12.05
C LEU A 155 -5.63 24.05 -12.30
#